data_AF-F6Q4Y0-F1
#
_entry.id   AF-F6Q4Y0-F1
#
_cell.length_a   1.000
_cell.length_b   1.000
_cell.length_c   1.000
_cell.angle_alpha   90.00
_cell.angle_beta   90.00
_cell.angle_gamma   90.00
#
_symmetry.space_group_name_H-M   'P 1'
#
loop_
_entity.id
_entity.type
_entity.pdbx_description
1 polymer ?
#
loop_
_entity_poly.entity_id
_entity_poly.type
_entity_poly.pdbx_seq_one_letter_code
_entity_poly.pdbx_strand_id
1 'polypeptide(L)'
;MLESAQARAGTFVRGNRSAEGRLFRPESSRGRAGAHRKVPVCGRDVARGGGERMELVQVLRRGLQQVSGHGGLRGYLWQLLRVNDVRTGTLVGEDKYGNKYYEDNKQFFGRHRWVIYTTEMNGKNTFWDVDGSMVPPEWHRWLHCMTDDPPTTKPPTPRKFIWKNHKFNVSATPEQYVPYSTTRKKIQEWVPPSTPYK
;
A
#
# COMPACT_ATOMS: atom_id res chain seq x y z
N MET A 1 20.42 -61.59 -23.77
CA MET A 1 21.53 -61.05 -22.96
C MET A 1 21.06 -60.92 -21.54
N LEU A 2 21.87 -61.40 -20.61
CA LEU A 2 21.56 -61.67 -19.20
C LEU A 2 21.17 -60.42 -18.37
N GLU A 3 20.43 -60.73 -17.29
CA GLU A 3 20.14 -59.93 -16.11
C GLU A 3 21.34 -59.16 -15.53
N SER A 4 21.05 -58.00 -14.91
CA SER A 4 21.48 -57.75 -13.52
C SER A 4 20.78 -56.52 -12.94
N ALA A 5 19.82 -56.78 -12.05
CA ALA A 5 19.32 -55.84 -11.06
C ALA A 5 20.36 -55.69 -9.93
N GLN A 6 20.54 -54.49 -9.38
CA GLN A 6 21.20 -54.30 -8.09
C GLN A 6 20.55 -53.15 -7.30
N ALA A 7 19.84 -53.55 -6.25
CA ALA A 7 19.41 -52.72 -5.13
C ALA A 7 20.57 -52.53 -4.14
N ARG A 8 20.65 -51.35 -3.52
CA ARG A 8 21.39 -51.10 -2.25
C ARG A 8 20.55 -50.13 -1.42
N ALA A 9 19.82 -50.62 -0.42
CA ALA A 9 20.25 -50.81 0.96
C ALA A 9 20.48 -49.47 1.69
N GLY A 10 19.49 -49.12 2.52
CA GLY A 10 19.52 -47.93 3.37
C GLY A 10 20.44 -48.08 4.57
N THR A 11 20.90 -46.93 5.07
CA THR A 11 21.58 -46.80 6.35
C THR A 11 20.83 -45.78 7.20
N PHE A 12 20.11 -46.32 8.17
CA PHE A 12 19.49 -45.64 9.30
C PHE A 12 20.58 -45.26 10.30
N VAL A 13 20.80 -43.96 10.51
CA VAL A 13 21.67 -43.46 11.59
C VAL A 13 20.80 -43.07 12.79
N ARG A 14 21.05 -43.76 13.89
CA ARG A 14 20.45 -43.59 15.22
C ARG A 14 20.83 -42.23 15.82
N GLY A 15 19.90 -41.67 16.58
CA GLY A 15 19.98 -40.32 17.11
C GLY A 15 20.93 -40.12 18.28
N ASN A 16 21.03 -38.85 18.68
CA ASN A 16 21.49 -38.48 20.00
C ASN A 16 20.54 -37.40 20.55
N ARG A 17 19.66 -37.81 21.47
CA ARG A 17 18.98 -36.90 22.40
C ARG A 17 19.99 -36.61 23.51
N SER A 18 20.34 -35.35 23.70
CA SER A 18 20.78 -34.88 25.02
C SER A 18 19.93 -33.67 25.36
N ALA A 19 19.13 -33.85 26.40
CA ALA A 19 18.30 -32.84 27.01
C ALA A 19 19.07 -32.25 28.17
N GLU A 20 19.38 -30.96 28.12
CA GLU A 20 19.54 -30.07 29.26
C GLU A 20 19.06 -28.70 28.76
N GLY A 21 17.92 -28.16 29.21
CA GLY A 21 17.71 -27.83 30.60
C GLY A 21 18.41 -26.54 30.96
N ARG A 22 18.21 -25.44 30.19
CA ARG A 22 18.70 -24.12 30.57
C ARG A 22 17.57 -23.10 30.53
N LEU A 23 16.99 -22.97 31.73
CA LEU A 23 16.23 -21.86 32.29
C LEU A 23 16.01 -20.64 31.38
N PHE A 24 14.72 -20.33 31.21
CA PHE A 24 14.18 -18.97 31.18
C PHE A 24 15.08 -18.00 31.96
N ARG A 25 15.81 -17.15 31.25
CA ARG A 25 16.27 -15.87 31.80
C ARG A 25 15.30 -14.79 31.32
N PRO A 26 14.60 -14.10 32.22
CA PRO A 26 13.90 -12.89 31.86
C PRO A 26 14.97 -11.84 31.55
N GLU A 27 15.10 -11.46 30.29
CA GLU A 27 15.93 -10.31 29.94
C GLU A 27 15.19 -9.05 30.36
N SER A 28 15.47 -8.66 31.61
CA SER A 28 15.50 -7.31 32.16
C SER A 28 14.87 -6.26 31.24
N SER A 29 13.61 -5.95 31.53
CA SER A 29 12.93 -4.71 31.20
C SER A 29 13.77 -3.50 31.65
N ARG A 30 14.73 -3.06 30.83
CA ARG A 30 15.27 -1.71 30.89
C ARG A 30 14.35 -0.84 30.05
N GLY A 31 13.33 -0.30 30.73
CA GLY A 31 12.51 0.76 30.22
C GLY A 31 13.42 1.88 29.72
N ARG A 32 13.53 2.01 28.41
CA ARG A 32 14.00 3.25 27.81
C ARG A 32 12.88 4.23 28.09
N ALA A 33 13.09 5.10 29.08
CA ALA A 33 12.19 6.17 29.44
C ALA A 33 11.73 6.86 28.16
N GLY A 34 10.48 6.56 27.76
CA GLY A 34 9.81 7.31 26.74
C GLY A 34 9.75 8.73 27.28
N ALA A 35 10.49 9.63 26.65
CA ALA A 35 10.23 11.03 26.81
C ALA A 35 8.75 11.20 26.45
N HIS A 36 7.91 11.37 27.49
CA HIS A 36 6.56 11.86 27.36
C HIS A 36 6.69 13.22 26.67
N ARG A 37 6.69 13.21 25.33
CA ARG A 37 6.50 14.39 24.53
C ARG A 37 5.07 14.79 24.87
N LYS A 38 4.95 15.77 25.78
CA LYS A 38 3.69 16.37 26.18
C LYS A 38 2.86 16.55 24.93
N VAL A 39 1.78 15.77 24.80
CA VAL A 39 0.73 16.10 23.85
C VAL A 39 0.24 17.47 24.33
N PRO A 40 0.30 18.53 23.51
CA PRO A 40 -0.30 19.78 23.93
C PRO A 40 -1.79 19.50 24.07
N VAL A 41 -2.25 19.45 25.33
CA VAL A 41 -3.65 19.62 25.65
C VAL A 41 -4.01 20.95 25.01
N CYS A 42 -4.96 20.92 24.06
CA CYS A 42 -5.52 22.12 23.45
C CYS A 42 -6.19 22.90 24.59
N GLY A 43 -5.41 23.79 25.20
CA GLY A 43 -5.88 24.77 26.15
C GLY A 43 -6.90 25.62 25.43
N ARG A 44 -8.15 25.49 25.86
CA ARG A 44 -9.24 26.36 25.45
C ARG A 44 -9.03 27.71 26.13
N ASP A 45 -8.11 28.52 25.59
CA ASP A 45 -7.96 29.91 26.00
C ASP A 45 -9.01 30.74 25.26
N VAL A 46 -10.14 30.97 25.95
CA VAL A 46 -11.15 31.96 25.56
C VAL A 46 -10.60 33.34 25.88
N ALA A 47 -9.79 33.90 24.98
CA ALA A 47 -9.46 35.32 24.99
C ALA A 47 -10.47 36.08 24.11
N ARG A 48 -11.54 36.56 24.76
CA ARG A 48 -12.51 37.49 24.17
C ARG A 48 -11.92 38.91 24.16
N GLY A 49 -11.94 39.56 23.00
CA GLY A 49 -11.93 41.02 22.87
C GLY A 49 -10.63 41.63 22.33
N GLY A 50 -10.45 41.67 21.00
CA GLY A 50 -9.44 42.50 20.34
C GLY A 50 -8.70 41.87 19.15
N GLY A 51 -8.71 40.54 19.01
CA GLY A 51 -7.90 39.79 18.05
C GLY A 51 -8.56 39.39 16.72
N GLU A 52 -9.86 39.68 16.52
CA GLU A 52 -10.63 39.06 15.42
C GLU A 52 -10.19 39.49 14.01
N ARG A 53 -9.78 40.75 13.83
CA ARG A 53 -9.29 41.23 12.52
C ARG A 53 -7.94 40.63 12.13
N MET A 54 -7.05 40.39 13.10
CA MET A 54 -5.71 39.83 12.83
C MET A 54 -5.78 38.33 12.54
N GLU A 55 -6.67 37.59 13.22
CA GLU A 55 -6.95 36.19 12.91
C GLU A 55 -7.56 36.02 11.51
N LEU A 56 -8.54 36.87 11.13
CA LEU A 56 -9.13 36.83 9.80
C LEU A 56 -8.09 37.07 8.69
N VAL A 57 -7.20 38.05 8.87
CA VAL A 57 -6.11 38.33 7.93
C VAL A 57 -5.19 37.12 7.79
N GLN A 58 -4.88 36.42 8.89
CA GLN A 58 -4.09 35.19 8.83
C GLN A 58 -4.81 34.07 8.07
N VAL A 59 -6.11 33.90 8.28
CA VAL A 59 -6.93 32.90 7.57
C VAL A 59 -6.97 33.21 6.07
N LEU A 60 -7.20 34.47 5.70
CA LEU A 60 -7.17 34.91 4.29
C LEU A 60 -5.79 34.70 3.66
N ARG A 61 -4.71 35.03 4.38
CA ARG A 61 -3.35 34.81 3.92
C ARG A 61 -3.07 33.32 3.68
N ARG A 62 -3.53 32.44 4.56
CA ARG A 62 -3.42 30.97 4.37
C ARG A 62 -4.22 30.51 3.15
N GLY A 63 -5.42 31.02 2.93
CA GLY A 63 -6.22 30.73 1.73
C GLY A 63 -5.53 31.17 0.43
N LEU A 64 -4.97 32.39 0.41
CA LEU A 64 -4.19 32.88 -0.73
C LEU A 64 -2.92 32.04 -0.98
N GLN A 65 -2.24 31.61 0.10
CA GLN A 65 -1.10 30.71 0.01
C GLN A 65 -1.49 29.34 -0.56
N GLN A 66 -2.69 28.82 -0.27
CA GLN A 66 -3.19 27.59 -0.88
C GLN A 66 -3.41 27.76 -2.39
N VAL A 67 -4.03 28.86 -2.83
CA VAL A 67 -4.22 29.15 -4.26
C VAL A 67 -2.89 29.25 -4.98
N SER A 68 -1.91 29.94 -4.37
CA SER A 68 -0.56 30.03 -4.93
C SER A 68 0.17 28.68 -4.93
N GLY A 69 0.00 27.87 -3.88
CA GLY A 69 0.66 26.58 -3.72
C GLY A 69 0.22 25.51 -4.73
N HIS A 70 -1.02 25.58 -5.22
CA HIS A 70 -1.54 24.68 -6.26
C HIS A 70 -1.23 25.13 -7.69
N GLY A 71 -0.34 26.10 -7.89
CA GLY A 71 0.02 26.59 -9.23
C GLY A 71 -0.99 27.58 -9.82
N GLY A 72 -1.63 28.37 -8.95
CA GLY A 72 -2.58 29.42 -9.32
C GLY A 72 -4.02 28.92 -9.39
N LEU A 73 -4.92 29.81 -9.86
CA LEU A 73 -6.37 29.60 -9.81
C LEU A 73 -6.83 28.35 -10.58
N ARG A 74 -6.20 28.07 -11.74
CA ARG A 74 -6.54 26.90 -12.56
C ARG A 74 -6.21 25.60 -11.82
N GLY A 75 -5.01 25.50 -11.24
CA GLY A 75 -4.61 24.30 -10.49
C GLY A 75 -5.43 24.13 -9.22
N TYR A 76 -5.70 25.22 -8.50
CA TYR A 76 -6.62 25.23 -7.35
C TYR A 76 -8.02 24.73 -7.72
N LEU A 77 -8.58 25.20 -8.84
CA LEU A 77 -9.90 24.76 -9.31
C LEU A 77 -9.92 23.28 -9.68
N TRP A 78 -8.91 22.80 -10.40
CA TRP A 78 -8.80 21.38 -10.74
C TRP A 78 -8.65 20.50 -9.50
N GLN A 79 -7.83 20.95 -8.54
CA GLN A 79 -7.66 20.28 -7.26
C GLN A 79 -8.97 20.21 -6.49
N LEU A 80 -9.71 21.31 -6.43
CA LEU A 80 -11.01 21.38 -5.77
C LEU A 80 -12.02 20.43 -6.43
N LEU A 81 -12.14 20.46 -7.76
CA LEU A 81 -13.12 19.62 -8.48
C LEU A 81 -12.77 18.13 -8.44
N ARG A 82 -11.49 17.78 -8.35
CA ARG A 82 -11.04 16.39 -8.41
C ARG A 82 -10.90 15.73 -7.04
N VAL A 83 -10.32 16.45 -6.08
CA VAL A 83 -9.98 15.92 -4.74
C VAL A 83 -10.99 16.37 -3.68
N ASN A 84 -11.85 17.34 -3.99
CA ASN A 84 -12.78 17.96 -3.04
C ASN A 84 -12.09 18.59 -1.81
N ASP A 85 -10.77 18.79 -1.87
CA ASP A 85 -9.98 19.40 -0.81
C ASP A 85 -8.79 20.16 -1.42
N VAL A 86 -8.49 21.33 -0.85
CA VAL A 86 -7.49 22.29 -1.32
C VAL A 86 -6.30 22.41 -0.37
N ARG A 87 -6.16 21.47 0.58
CA ARG A 87 -4.98 21.37 1.43
C ARG A 87 -3.69 21.27 0.61
N THR A 88 -2.62 21.84 1.13
CA THR A 88 -1.27 21.79 0.55
C THR A 88 -0.38 21.02 1.51
N GLY A 89 0.49 20.16 0.98
CA GLY A 89 1.41 19.35 1.77
C GLY A 89 2.76 19.22 1.10
N THR A 90 3.72 18.64 1.82
CA THR A 90 5.05 18.35 1.27
C THR A 90 4.96 17.13 0.36
N LEU A 91 5.49 17.24 -0.86
CA LEU A 91 5.58 16.10 -1.79
C LEU A 91 6.64 15.12 -1.30
N VAL A 92 6.22 13.92 -0.90
CA VAL A 92 7.10 12.86 -0.39
C VAL A 92 7.69 12.05 -1.54
N GLY A 93 6.91 11.84 -2.60
CA GLY A 93 7.37 11.15 -3.79
C GLY A 93 6.28 10.96 -4.82
N GLU A 94 6.70 10.41 -5.96
CA GLU A 94 5.84 10.06 -7.09
C GLU A 94 6.09 8.60 -7.43
N ASP A 95 5.03 7.85 -7.76
CA ASP A 95 5.18 6.48 -8.25
C ASP A 95 5.43 6.43 -9.76
N LYS A 96 5.60 5.22 -10.27
CA LYS A 96 5.81 4.95 -11.70
C LYS A 96 4.60 5.28 -12.59
N TYR A 97 3.43 5.53 -12.01
CA TYR A 97 2.19 5.86 -12.72
C TYR A 97 1.88 7.36 -12.73
N GLY A 98 2.61 8.14 -11.94
CA GLY A 98 2.36 9.56 -11.75
C GLY A 98 1.41 9.89 -10.60
N ASN A 99 1.12 8.93 -9.71
CA ASN A 99 0.45 9.23 -8.45
C ASN A 99 1.42 9.97 -7.52
N LYS A 100 0.98 11.12 -7.00
CA LYS A 100 1.80 11.99 -6.14
C LYS A 100 1.37 11.86 -4.69
N TYR A 101 2.33 11.60 -3.82
CA TYR A 101 2.10 11.34 -2.40
C TYR A 101 2.52 12.54 -1.56
N TYR A 102 1.62 12.99 -0.69
CA TYR A 102 1.82 14.18 0.11
C TYR A 102 1.68 13.89 1.60
N GLU A 103 2.45 14.62 2.40
CA GLU A 103 2.40 14.57 3.85
C GLU A 103 2.31 15.97 4.48
N ASP A 104 1.47 16.11 5.51
CA ASP A 104 1.41 17.26 6.39
C ASP A 104 1.12 16.82 7.84
N ASN A 105 2.18 16.79 8.65
CA ASN A 105 2.13 16.41 10.07
C ASN A 105 1.44 17.45 10.97
N LYS A 106 1.08 18.62 10.46
CA LYS A 106 0.29 19.61 11.21
C LYS A 106 -1.19 19.20 11.28
N GLN A 107 -1.60 18.38 10.32
CA GLN A 107 -2.96 17.88 10.25
C GLN A 107 -3.16 16.67 11.18
N PHE A 108 -4.40 16.43 11.57
CA PHE A 108 -4.74 15.32 12.45
C PHE A 108 -4.46 13.93 11.81
N PHE A 109 -4.30 12.93 12.68
CA PHE A 109 -4.06 11.54 12.29
C PHE A 109 -5.18 11.00 11.39
N GLY A 110 -4.84 10.47 10.22
CA GLY A 110 -5.77 10.07 9.16
C GLY A 110 -5.96 11.10 8.03
N ARG A 111 -5.62 12.39 8.23
CA ARG A 111 -5.58 13.39 7.15
C ARG A 111 -4.18 13.88 6.80
N HIS A 112 -3.19 13.57 7.62
CA HIS A 112 -1.79 13.92 7.41
C HIS A 112 -1.15 13.32 6.15
N ARG A 113 -1.63 12.19 5.63
CA ARG A 113 -1.14 11.58 4.38
C ARG A 113 -2.26 11.48 3.37
N TRP A 114 -1.98 11.82 2.11
CA TRP A 114 -2.92 11.66 1.01
C TRP A 114 -2.19 11.45 -0.32
N VAL A 115 -2.96 10.99 -1.30
CA VAL A 115 -2.49 10.78 -2.67
C VAL A 115 -3.31 11.65 -3.61
N ILE A 116 -2.63 12.25 -4.59
CA ILE A 116 -3.26 12.82 -5.77
C ILE A 116 -3.02 11.83 -6.90
N TYR A 117 -4.11 11.21 -7.37
CA TYR A 117 -4.05 10.18 -8.40
C TYR A 117 -3.58 10.75 -9.74
N THR A 118 -2.95 9.89 -10.55
CA THR A 118 -2.59 10.19 -11.94
C THR A 118 -3.84 10.37 -12.81
N THR A 119 -3.71 11.09 -13.92
CA THR A 119 -4.81 11.29 -14.88
C THR A 119 -5.00 10.10 -15.81
N GLU A 120 -3.97 9.28 -15.98
CA GLU A 120 -4.00 8.10 -16.84
C GLU A 120 -3.22 6.96 -16.17
N MET A 121 -3.83 5.78 -16.10
CA MET A 121 -3.18 4.59 -15.57
C MET A 121 -3.54 3.38 -16.42
N ASN A 122 -2.53 2.62 -16.85
CA ASN A 122 -2.69 1.41 -17.66
C ASN A 122 -3.61 1.61 -18.89
N GLY A 123 -3.51 2.77 -19.55
CA GLY A 123 -4.32 3.11 -20.74
C GLY A 123 -5.77 3.52 -20.45
N LYS A 124 -6.18 3.59 -19.17
CA LYS A 124 -7.49 4.11 -18.77
C LYS A 124 -7.37 5.58 -18.37
N ASN A 125 -8.26 6.41 -18.90
CA ASN A 125 -8.44 7.78 -18.43
C ASN A 125 -9.06 7.76 -17.02
N THR A 126 -8.29 8.21 -16.04
CA THR A 126 -8.64 8.23 -14.60
C THR A 126 -8.68 9.67 -14.07
N PHE A 127 -8.92 10.63 -14.98
CA PHE A 127 -9.09 12.02 -14.61
C PHE A 127 -10.23 12.20 -13.61
N TRP A 128 -11.40 11.63 -13.91
CA TRP A 128 -12.57 11.62 -13.02
C TRP A 128 -12.77 10.28 -12.30
N ASP A 129 -12.49 9.16 -12.98
CA ASP A 129 -12.66 7.81 -12.45
C ASP A 129 -11.46 7.38 -11.61
N VAL A 130 -11.22 8.10 -10.51
CA VAL A 130 -10.19 7.73 -9.54
C VAL A 130 -10.63 6.52 -8.72
N ASP A 131 -9.71 5.60 -8.47
CA ASP A 131 -9.98 4.39 -7.68
C ASP A 131 -8.89 4.20 -6.61
N GLY A 132 -9.31 3.81 -5.41
CA GLY A 132 -8.42 3.49 -4.28
C GLY A 132 -7.43 2.39 -4.61
N SER A 133 -7.82 1.44 -5.48
CA SER A 133 -6.98 0.31 -5.88
C SER A 133 -5.81 0.67 -6.81
N MET A 134 -5.75 1.90 -7.32
CA MET A 134 -4.67 2.39 -8.20
C MET A 134 -3.32 2.55 -7.48
N VAL A 135 -3.34 2.63 -6.15
CA VAL A 135 -2.12 2.78 -5.34
C VAL A 135 -1.32 1.47 -5.39
N PRO A 136 -0.04 1.50 -5.80
CA PRO A 136 0.76 0.30 -5.85
C PRO A 136 1.14 -0.18 -4.43
N PRO A 137 1.47 -1.48 -4.25
CA PRO A 137 1.67 -2.08 -2.93
C PRO A 137 2.75 -1.41 -2.07
N GLU A 138 3.80 -0.90 -2.69
CA GLU A 138 4.88 -0.18 -2.03
C GLU A 138 4.40 1.09 -1.32
N TRP A 139 3.53 1.86 -1.96
CA TRP A 139 2.96 3.09 -1.42
C TRP A 139 1.73 2.83 -0.55
N HIS A 140 1.02 1.73 -0.78
CA HIS A 140 -0.13 1.33 0.03
C HIS A 140 0.23 1.18 1.51
N ARG A 141 1.40 0.60 1.83
CA ARG A 141 1.87 0.46 3.23
C ARG A 141 2.05 1.81 3.93
N TRP A 142 2.63 2.78 3.24
CA TRP A 142 2.89 4.11 3.78
C TRP A 142 1.60 4.94 3.91
N LEU A 143 0.75 4.91 2.87
CA LEU A 143 -0.53 5.63 2.84
C LEU A 143 -1.48 5.17 3.96
N HIS A 144 -1.53 3.86 4.21
CA HIS A 144 -2.34 3.27 5.28
C HIS A 144 -1.65 3.23 6.65
N CYS A 145 -0.57 4.01 6.83
CA CYS A 145 0.13 4.13 8.12
C CYS A 145 0.61 2.80 8.71
N MET A 146 0.89 1.78 7.88
CA MET A 146 1.51 0.53 8.33
C MET A 146 3.01 0.71 8.62
N THR A 147 3.62 1.72 8.01
CA THR A 147 5.02 2.11 8.17
C THR A 147 5.12 3.62 8.07
N ASP A 148 6.06 4.21 8.80
CA ASP A 148 6.36 5.65 8.70
C ASP A 148 7.28 5.95 7.52
N ASP A 149 8.13 5.00 7.15
CA ASP A 149 9.08 5.18 6.06
C ASP A 149 8.39 5.00 4.69
N PRO A 150 8.50 5.98 3.77
CA PRO A 150 8.02 5.83 2.41
C PRO A 150 8.93 4.88 1.61
N PRO A 151 8.45 4.30 0.50
CA PRO A 151 9.24 3.41 -0.33
C PRO A 151 10.46 4.10 -0.98
N THR A 152 10.45 5.43 -1.10
CA THR A 152 11.60 6.23 -1.51
C THR A 152 12.78 6.10 -0.53
N THR A 153 12.50 6.01 0.77
CA THR A 153 13.52 5.87 1.82
C THR A 153 13.88 4.41 2.06
N LYS A 154 12.87 3.53 2.11
CA LYS A 154 13.05 2.09 2.30
C LYS A 154 12.41 1.31 1.15
N PRO A 155 13.16 1.05 0.07
CA PRO A 155 12.62 0.37 -1.09
C PRO A 155 12.22 -1.08 -0.76
N PRO A 156 11.18 -1.61 -1.41
CA PRO A 156 10.78 -3.00 -1.22
C PRO A 156 11.86 -3.95 -1.75
N THR A 157 12.02 -5.11 -1.11
CA THR A 157 12.98 -6.11 -1.58
C THR A 157 12.56 -6.66 -2.94
N PRO A 158 13.38 -6.51 -4.00
CA PRO A 158 13.01 -6.99 -5.33
C PRO A 158 12.96 -8.53 -5.34
N ARG A 159 11.91 -9.08 -5.96
CA ARG A 159 11.75 -10.51 -6.21
C ARG A 159 11.33 -10.72 -7.66
N LYS A 160 11.82 -11.81 -8.27
CA LYS A 160 11.54 -12.14 -9.68
C LYS A 160 10.06 -12.32 -10.02
N PHE A 161 9.23 -12.71 -9.04
CA PHE A 161 7.81 -12.98 -9.23
C PHE A 161 6.91 -11.77 -8.93
N ILE A 162 7.47 -10.69 -8.36
CA ILE A 162 6.69 -9.49 -8.08
C ILE A 162 6.32 -8.85 -9.41
N TRP A 163 5.06 -8.45 -9.54
CA TRP A 163 4.56 -7.79 -10.73
C TRP A 163 5.26 -6.44 -10.89
N LYS A 164 5.91 -6.25 -12.04
CA LYS A 164 6.52 -4.97 -12.42
C LYS A 164 5.46 -3.89 -12.62
N ASN A 165 4.35 -4.27 -13.25
CA ASN A 165 3.20 -3.42 -13.46
C ASN A 165 2.03 -3.87 -12.55
N HIS A 166 1.71 -3.04 -11.56
CA HIS A 166 0.50 -3.09 -10.76
C HIS A 166 -0.74 -2.89 -11.62
N LYS A 167 -1.71 -3.78 -11.45
CA LYS A 167 -3.04 -3.66 -12.06
C LYS A 167 -4.02 -3.21 -10.98
N PHE A 168 -4.78 -2.16 -11.29
CA PHE A 168 -5.89 -1.73 -10.45
C PHE A 168 -7.04 -2.76 -10.50
N ASN A 169 -8.10 -2.52 -9.74
CA ASN A 169 -9.26 -3.39 -9.69
C ASN A 169 -9.98 -3.48 -11.05
N VAL A 170 -9.94 -4.66 -11.66
CA VAL A 170 -10.54 -4.95 -12.98
C VAL A 170 -11.92 -5.62 -12.87
N SER A 171 -12.58 -5.53 -11.71
CA SER A 171 -13.94 -6.03 -11.53
C SER A 171 -14.91 -5.39 -12.53
N ALA A 172 -15.87 -6.17 -13.05
CA ALA A 172 -16.84 -5.73 -14.06
C ALA A 172 -16.23 -5.23 -15.38
N THR A 173 -14.96 -5.54 -15.65
CA THR A 173 -14.32 -5.34 -16.96
C THR A 173 -14.09 -6.69 -17.64
N PRO A 174 -13.76 -6.72 -18.95
CA PRO A 174 -13.38 -7.97 -19.63
C PRO A 174 -12.17 -8.68 -18.99
N GLU A 175 -11.32 -7.96 -18.24
CA GLU A 175 -10.16 -8.53 -17.51
C GLU A 175 -10.52 -9.07 -16.11
N GLN A 176 -11.80 -9.12 -15.73
CA GLN A 176 -12.20 -9.60 -14.42
C GLN A 176 -11.82 -11.06 -14.18
N TYR A 177 -11.59 -11.42 -12.92
CA TYR A 177 -11.34 -12.80 -12.53
C TYR A 177 -12.62 -13.64 -12.67
N VAL A 178 -12.54 -14.71 -13.47
CA VAL A 178 -13.60 -15.71 -13.61
C VAL A 178 -13.11 -17.02 -12.99
N PRO A 179 -13.79 -17.55 -11.95
CA PRO A 179 -13.39 -18.80 -11.34
C PRO A 179 -13.58 -19.97 -12.31
N TYR A 180 -12.64 -20.91 -12.30
CA TYR A 180 -12.70 -22.15 -13.07
C TYR A 180 -12.19 -23.31 -12.21
N SER A 181 -12.56 -24.54 -12.56
CA SER A 181 -12.00 -25.73 -11.91
C SER A 181 -10.55 -25.89 -12.33
N THR A 182 -9.62 -25.78 -11.38
CA THR A 182 -8.18 -26.01 -11.61
C THR A 182 -7.83 -27.50 -11.72
N THR A 183 -8.79 -28.38 -11.44
CA THR A 183 -8.62 -29.83 -11.56
C THR A 183 -8.86 -30.29 -12.99
N ARG A 184 -8.03 -31.23 -13.45
CA ARG A 184 -8.27 -31.95 -14.70
C ARG A 184 -9.41 -32.96 -14.53
N LYS A 185 -10.02 -33.34 -15.66
CA LYS A 185 -11.04 -34.38 -15.71
C LYS A 185 -10.50 -35.70 -15.14
N LYS A 186 -11.23 -36.29 -14.19
CA LYS A 186 -10.79 -37.48 -13.45
C LYS A 186 -11.01 -38.79 -14.22
N ILE A 187 -12.15 -38.91 -14.89
CA ILE A 187 -12.55 -40.12 -15.63
C ILE A 187 -12.46 -39.79 -17.12
N GLN A 188 -11.73 -40.60 -17.90
CA GLN A 188 -11.70 -40.43 -19.35
C GLN A 188 -12.87 -41.19 -19.98
N GLU A 189 -13.58 -40.57 -20.93
CA GLU A 189 -14.61 -41.30 -21.66
C GLU A 189 -13.93 -42.21 -22.69
N TRP A 190 -14.51 -43.39 -22.90
CA TRP A 190 -14.19 -44.15 -24.10
C TRP A 190 -14.77 -43.43 -25.33
N VAL A 191 -13.93 -43.19 -26.33
CA VAL A 191 -14.36 -42.60 -27.61
C VAL A 191 -14.70 -43.76 -28.56
N PRO A 192 -15.95 -43.87 -29.03
CA PRO A 192 -16.34 -44.96 -29.93
C PRO A 192 -15.62 -44.86 -31.28
N PRO A 193 -15.32 -46.01 -31.93
CA PRO A 193 -14.81 -45.99 -33.29
C PRO A 193 -15.88 -45.40 -34.23
N SER A 194 -15.46 -44.55 -35.15
CA SER A 194 -16.34 -43.97 -36.17
C SER A 194 -16.66 -44.93 -37.32
N THR A 195 -15.99 -46.09 -37.36
CA THR A 195 -16.22 -47.12 -38.38
C THR A 195 -17.44 -47.97 -38.05
N PRO A 196 -18.24 -48.37 -39.07
CA PRO A 196 -19.37 -49.28 -38.85
C PRO A 196 -18.89 -50.64 -38.30
N TYR A 197 -19.75 -51.30 -37.52
CA TYR A 197 -19.52 -52.67 -37.08
C TYR A 197 -19.64 -53.61 -38.29
N LYS A 198 -18.75 -54.61 -38.38
CA LYS A 198 -18.80 -55.65 -39.42
C LYS A 198 -19.59 -56.84 -38.93
#